data_AF-A0A9N9E2V0-F1
#
_entry.id   AF-A0A9N9E2V0-F1
#
_cell.length_a   1.000
_cell.length_b   1.000
_cell.length_c   1.000
_cell.angle_alpha   90.00
_cell.angle_beta   90.00
_cell.angle_gamma   90.00
#
_symmetry.space_group_name_H-M   'P 1'
#
loop_
_entity.id
_entity.type
_entity.pdbx_description
1 polymer ?
#
loop_
_entity_poly.entity_id
_entity_poly.type
_entity_poly.pdbx_seq_one_letter_code
_entity_poly.pdbx_strand_id
1 'polypeptide(L)'
;KPLDVIKDVKTRWNSTLYAIQRLMLLQPSINHLCSTLLNNASTDIRKKGEKLKNHILSEEEFDLCNELIIILRPFDEATEILGGSKYPTLGIITPTIEELK
;
A
#
# COMPACT_ATOMS: atom_id res chain seq x y z
N LYS A 1 -12.10 14.34 1.65
CA LYS A 1 -12.56 13.30 2.61
C LYS A 1 -11.33 12.56 3.11
N PRO A 2 -11.15 12.33 4.43
CA PRO A 2 -9.99 11.58 4.92
C PRO A 2 -10.00 10.16 4.33
N LEU A 3 -8.81 9.66 3.98
CA LEU A 3 -8.62 8.30 3.50
C LEU A 3 -8.29 7.41 4.70
N ASP A 4 -9.07 6.35 4.89
CA ASP A 4 -8.82 5.39 5.97
C ASP A 4 -7.57 4.55 5.70
N VAL A 5 -7.07 3.84 6.71
CA VAL A 5 -6.00 2.85 6.50
C VAL A 5 -6.60 1.58 5.91
N ILE A 6 -5.96 1.00 4.89
CA ILE A 6 -6.26 -0.36 4.44
C ILE A 6 -5.37 -1.30 5.24
N LYS A 7 -5.99 -2.21 6.00
CA LYS A 7 -5.27 -3.26 6.71
C LYS A 7 -5.09 -4.46 5.80
N ASP A 8 -3.90 -5.04 5.85
CA ASP A 8 -3.66 -6.38 5.32
C ASP A 8 -4.51 -7.40 6.08
N VAL A 9 -5.16 -8.30 5.33
CA VAL A 9 -6.03 -9.35 5.86
C VAL A 9 -5.81 -10.65 5.09
N LYS A 10 -5.61 -11.74 5.83
CA LYS A 10 -5.29 -13.06 5.27
C LYS A 10 -6.28 -13.60 4.25
N THR A 11 -7.55 -13.19 4.34
CA THR A 11 -8.63 -13.71 3.48
C THR A 11 -8.80 -12.93 2.18
N ARG A 12 -8.10 -11.80 2.01
CA ARG A 12 -8.14 -10.99 0.78
C ARG A 12 -6.74 -10.95 0.19
N TRP A 13 -6.52 -11.75 -0.84
CA TRP A 13 -5.18 -12.06 -1.36
C TRP A 13 -4.38 -10.81 -1.76
N ASN A 14 -5.04 -9.78 -2.30
CA ASN A 14 -4.36 -8.54 -2.73
C ASN A 14 -4.33 -7.44 -1.65
N SER A 15 -4.71 -7.75 -0.41
CA SER A 15 -4.80 -6.71 0.64
C SER A 15 -3.46 -6.10 1.03
N THR A 16 -2.35 -6.85 0.94
CA THR A 16 -0.99 -6.29 1.07
C THR A 16 -0.69 -5.24 0.01
N LEU A 17 -0.97 -5.51 -1.27
CA LEU A 17 -0.78 -4.55 -2.36
C LEU A 17 -1.57 -3.26 -2.08
N TYR A 18 -2.84 -3.39 -1.71
CA TYR A 18 -3.69 -2.24 -1.42
C TYR A 18 -3.22 -1.44 -0.19
N ALA A 19 -2.69 -2.11 0.83
CA ALA A 19 -2.11 -1.47 2.00
C ALA A 19 -0.87 -0.65 1.63
N ILE A 20 0.03 -1.20 0.80
CA ILE A 20 1.24 -0.51 0.33
C ILE A 20 0.88 0.68 -0.58
N GLN A 21 -0.04 0.50 -1.53
CA GLN A 21 -0.54 1.60 -2.37
C GLN A 21 -1.17 2.72 -1.53
N ARG A 22 -1.94 2.35 -0.48
CA ARG A 22 -2.52 3.32 0.45
C ARG A 22 -1.44 4.06 1.24
N LEU A 23 -0.40 3.35 1.70
CA LEU A 23 0.73 3.96 2.39
C LEU A 23 1.43 4.98 1.49
N MET A 24 1.66 4.63 0.22
CA MET A 24 2.29 5.52 -0.74
C MET A 24 1.48 6.78 -1.01
N LEU A 25 0.16 6.65 -1.11
CA LEU A 25 -0.75 7.78 -1.24
C LEU A 25 -0.75 8.69 0.02
N LEU A 26 -0.57 8.11 1.20
CA LEU A 26 -0.58 8.83 2.47
C LEU A 26 0.77 9.42 2.87
N GLN A 27 1.88 8.99 2.26
CA GLN A 27 3.24 9.42 2.59
C GLN A 27 3.39 10.95 2.73
N PRO A 28 2.90 11.80 1.81
CA PRO A 28 3.03 13.26 1.96
C PRO A 28 2.30 13.79 3.18
N SER A 29 1.13 13.21 3.50
CA SER A 29 0.32 13.62 4.66
C SER A 29 0.97 13.18 5.97
N ILE A 30 1.55 11.97 6.00
CA ILE A 30 2.31 11.45 7.15
C ILE A 30 3.53 12.34 7.41
N ASN A 31 4.28 12.70 6.36
CA ASN A 31 5.43 13.58 6.46
C ASN A 31 5.04 14.96 6.96
N HIS A 32 3.97 15.55 6.40
CA HIS A 32 3.47 16.84 6.85
C HIS A 32 3.02 16.82 8.33
N LEU A 33 2.31 15.77 8.74
CA LEU A 33 1.91 15.58 10.13
C LEU A 33 3.15 15.48 11.03
N CYS A 34 4.15 14.70 10.65
CA CYS A 34 5.40 14.55 11.39
C CYS A 34 6.10 15.91 11.57
N SER A 35 6.28 16.68 10.50
CA SER A 35 6.86 18.03 10.57
C SER A 35 6.05 18.97 11.47
N THR A 36 4.72 18.92 11.38
CA THR A 36 3.82 19.74 12.21
C THR A 36 3.94 19.41 13.69
N LEU A 37 4.03 18.12 14.03
CA LEU A 37 4.19 17.67 15.42
C LEU A 37 5.57 18.04 15.99
N LEU A 38 6.63 17.90 15.19
CA LEU A 38 8.00 18.24 15.60
C LEU A 38 8.18 19.74 15.87
N ASN A 39 7.54 20.58 15.08
CA ASN A 39 7.58 22.04 15.21
C ASN A 39 6.61 22.60 16.27
N ASN A 40 5.93 21.74 17.03
CA ASN A 40 4.97 22.18 18.02
C ASN A 40 5.65 22.74 19.28
N ALA A 41 5.07 23.80 19.85
CA ALA A 41 5.55 24.41 21.09
C ALA A 41 5.45 23.47 22.31
N SER A 42 4.45 22.57 22.33
CA SER A 42 4.27 21.61 23.41
C SER A 42 5.27 20.46 23.32
N THR A 43 6.03 20.28 24.39
CA THR A 43 6.98 19.17 24.53
C THR A 43 6.31 17.79 24.43
N ASP A 44 5.07 17.62 24.89
CA ASP A 44 4.33 16.35 24.74
C ASP A 44 4.03 16.04 23.27
N ILE A 45 3.59 17.05 22.52
CA ILE A 45 3.26 16.91 21.10
C ILE A 45 4.52 16.64 20.29
N ARG A 46 5.63 17.33 20.59
CA ARG A 46 6.93 17.08 19.95
C ARG A 46 7.43 15.65 20.18
N LYS A 47 7.28 15.11 21.40
CA LYS A 47 7.62 13.70 21.70
C LYS A 47 6.80 12.70 20.85
N LYS A 48 5.55 13.02 20.51
CA LYS A 48 4.74 12.20 19.58
C LYS A 48 5.26 12.31 18.15
N GLY A 49 5.70 13.50 17.73
CA GLY A 49 6.39 13.71 16.45
C GLY A 49 7.66 12.87 16.34
N GLU A 50 8.51 12.85 17.36
CA GLU A 50 9.73 12.03 17.39
C GLU A 50 9.43 10.53 17.32
N LYS A 51 8.41 10.06 18.06
CA LYS A 51 7.94 8.67 17.98
C LYS A 51 7.46 8.34 16.57
N LEU A 52 6.67 9.21 15.95
CA LEU A 52 6.19 9.02 14.59
C LEU A 52 7.37 8.96 13.60
N LYS A 53 8.33 9.87 13.71
CA LYS A 53 9.53 9.91 12.86
C LYS A 53 10.29 8.58 12.86
N ASN A 54 10.42 7.94 14.01
CA ASN A 54 11.08 6.63 14.14
C ASN A 54 10.32 5.46 13.49
N HIS A 55 9.06 5.66 13.12
CA HIS A 55 8.22 4.67 12.45
C HIS A 55 7.95 4.99 10.97
N ILE A 56 8.37 6.17 10.49
CA ILE A 56 8.27 6.52 9.07
C ILE A 56 9.34 5.72 8.32
N LEU A 57 8.95 5.15 7.19
CA LEU A 57 9.86 4.42 6.31
C LEU A 57 10.95 5.36 5.77
N SER A 58 12.15 4.83 5.57
CA SER A 58 13.20 5.52 4.85
C SER A 58 12.86 5.69 3.37
N GLU A 59 13.62 6.51 2.66
CA GLU A 59 13.46 6.70 1.21
C GLU A 59 13.65 5.36 0.48
N GLU A 60 14.67 4.59 0.85
CA GLU A 60 14.95 3.27 0.29
C GLU A 60 13.82 2.27 0.55
N GLU A 61 13.19 2.33 1.72
CA GLU A 61 12.04 1.48 2.04
C GLU A 61 10.80 1.87 1.21
N PHE A 62 10.62 3.16 0.90
CA PHE A 62 9.57 3.62 -0.01
C PHE A 62 9.84 3.22 -1.46
N ASP A 63 11.10 3.25 -1.91
CA ASP A 63 11.47 2.75 -3.23
C ASP A 63 11.21 1.25 -3.34
N LEU A 64 11.57 0.47 -2.32
CA LEU A 64 11.23 -0.95 -2.24
C LEU A 64 9.71 -1.17 -2.29
N CYS A 65 8.92 -0.33 -1.62
CA CYS A 65 7.46 -0.40 -1.72
C CYS A 65 6.95 -0.17 -3.16
N ASN A 66 7.55 0.75 -3.92
CA ASN A 66 7.21 0.98 -5.32
C ASN A 66 7.55 -0.23 -6.19
N GLU A 67 8.72 -0.86 -5.98
CA GLU A 67 9.11 -2.09 -6.67
C GLU A 67 8.13 -3.23 -6.35
N LEU A 68 7.74 -3.40 -5.09
CA LEU A 68 6.73 -4.39 -4.68
C LEU A 68 5.38 -4.14 -5.35
N ILE A 69 4.94 -2.89 -5.48
CA ILE A 69 3.70 -2.56 -6.20
C ILE A 69 3.79 -3.03 -7.66
N ILE A 70 4.92 -2.81 -8.32
CA ILE A 70 5.13 -3.22 -9.72
C ILE A 70 5.05 -4.75 -9.84
N ILE A 71 5.71 -5.48 -8.94
CA ILE A 71 5.73 -6.94 -8.95
C ILE A 71 4.34 -7.53 -8.64
N LEU A 72 3.61 -6.95 -7.69
CA LEU A 72 2.33 -7.49 -7.22
C LEU A 72 1.14 -7.13 -8.11
N ARG A 73 1.23 -6.06 -8.90
CA ARG A 73 0.11 -5.58 -9.75
C ARG A 73 -0.37 -6.61 -10.77
N PRO A 74 0.49 -7.33 -11.53
CA PRO A 74 0.03 -8.36 -12.45
C PRO A 74 -0.79 -9.46 -11.78
N PHE A 75 -0.43 -9.84 -10.54
CA PHE A 75 -1.20 -10.84 -9.78
C PHE A 75 -2.57 -10.32 -9.36
N ASP A 76 -2.66 -9.05 -8.95
CA ASP A 76 -3.93 -8.39 -8.64
C ASP A 76 -4.85 -8.37 -9.88
N GLU A 77 -4.32 -7.95 -11.02
CA GLU A 77 -5.04 -7.93 -12.30
C GLU A 77 -5.51 -9.35 -12.70
N ALA A 78 -4.63 -10.34 -12.62
CA ALA A 78 -4.97 -11.72 -12.93
C ALA A 78 -6.07 -12.26 -12.00
N THR A 79 -6.01 -11.99 -10.70
CA THR A 79 -7.04 -12.44 -9.76
C THR A 79 -8.38 -11.74 -9.97
N GLU A 80 -8.40 -10.47 -10.35
CA GLU A 80 -9.64 -9.75 -10.72
C GLU A 80 -10.26 -10.35 -12.00
N ILE A 81 -9.43 -10.66 -12.99
CA ILE A 81 -9.88 -11.27 -14.25
C ILE A 81 -10.44 -12.69 -14.00
N LEU A 82 -9.69 -13.53 -13.30
CA LEU A 82 -10.07 -14.93 -13.09
C LEU A 82 -11.17 -15.09 -12.04
N GLY A 83 -11.35 -14.11 -11.14
CA GLY A 83 -12.44 -14.04 -10.18
C GLY A 83 -13.77 -13.53 -10.76
N GLY A 84 -13.79 -13.08 -12.02
CA GLY A 84 -14.97 -12.56 -12.70
C GLY A 84 -16.09 -13.60 -12.86
N SER A 85 -17.34 -13.17 -12.67
CA SER A 85 -18.54 -14.01 -12.86
C SER A 85 -19.45 -13.57 -14.00
N LYS A 86 -19.10 -12.45 -14.66
CA LYS A 86 -19.89 -11.86 -15.76
C LYS A 86 -19.46 -12.32 -17.16
N TYR A 87 -18.42 -13.15 -17.25
CA TYR A 87 -17.87 -13.67 -18.48
C TYR A 87 -17.24 -15.05 -18.24
N PRO A 88 -17.08 -15.89 -19.28
CA PRO A 88 -16.41 -17.18 -19.14
C PRO A 88 -14.93 -16.97 -18.79
N THR A 89 -14.48 -17.51 -17.65
CA THR A 89 -13.08 -17.41 -17.21
C THR A 89 -12.23 -18.61 -17.63
N LEU A 90 -12.84 -19.79 -17.83
CA LEU A 90 -12.10 -21.03 -18.11
C LEU A 90 -11.17 -20.94 -19.33
N GLY A 91 -11.62 -20.29 -20.41
CA GLY A 91 -10.84 -20.15 -21.64
C GLY A 91 -9.64 -19.18 -21.54
N ILE A 92 -9.62 -18.32 -20.52
CA ILE A 92 -8.58 -17.32 -20.32
C ILE A 92 -7.62 -17.67 -19.16
N ILE A 93 -7.90 -18.71 -18.36
CA ILE A 93 -7.02 -19.13 -17.25
C ILE A 93 -5.59 -19.40 -17.73
N THR A 94 -5.42 -20.25 -18.75
CA THR A 94 -4.10 -20.64 -19.27
C THR A 94 -3.30 -19.43 -19.78
N PRO A 95 -3.81 -18.60 -20.70
CA PRO A 95 -3.05 -17.44 -21.18
C PRO A 95 -2.74 -16.43 -20.05
N THR A 96 -3.67 -16.17 -19.13
CA THR A 96 -3.41 -15.27 -17.99
C THR A 96 -2.30 -15.78 -17.08
N ILE A 97 -2.20 -17.08 -16.82
CA ILE A 97 -1.10 -17.64 -16.01
C ILE A 97 0.23 -17.59 -16.77
N GLU A 98 0.22 -17.77 -18.10
CA GLU A 98 1.43 -17.70 -18.92
C GLU A 98 2.03 -16.29 -18.95
N GLU A 99 1.20 -15.25 -18.91
CA GLU A 99 1.64 -13.84 -18.83
C GLU A 99 2.30 -13.47 -17.49
N LEU A 100 2.10 -14.28 -16.43
CA LEU A 100 2.70 -14.07 -15.11
C LEU A 100 4.07 -14.75 -14.92
N LYS A 101 4.52 -15.56 -15.90
CA LYS A 101 5.81 -16.27 -15.86
C LYS A 101 6.97 -15.36 -16.26
#